data_AF-A0A2H5X0Z8-F1
#
_entry.id   AF-A0A2H5X0Z8-F1
#
_cell.length_a   1.000
_cell.length_b   1.000
_cell.length_c   1.000
_cell.angle_alpha   90.00
_cell.angle_beta   90.00
_cell.angle_gamma   90.00
#
_symmetry.space_group_name_H-M   'P 1'
#
loop_
_entity.id
_entity.type
_entity.pdbx_description
1 polymer ?
#
loop_
_entity_poly.entity_id
_entity_poly.type
_entity_poly.pdbx_seq_one_letter_code
_entity_poly.pdbx_strand_id
1 'polypeptide(L)'
;MSTQTLSPNLLHHVEYPAPPLAERVWVGVKRHAISLMLDEREVYTFDPAGRLWMAYIDGVNYKRGLDGRVVCKWVTPDDARHLRRLSSDEADSILRWANQMVVQALDFFPQDGDPTCKHALEKARSWDVEAHHRDAQRFLQVYKPVSILPPDQYLALVLQVTEGCHWNRCTFCDFYRDRRFAIKTPDQLREHIARVQEYFGDTLRLRNRIFLADANALVAPQKMLVPLLQVIRETFPIEPDDLSPDDLQQWREEHPVRFQGMYSFIDAFTGYRKSVTELRELQQLGVRRVYIGVETGCEDLLRFLHKPQTNEEVIQLVDALKEAGIAVGIIILLGAGGDRYAHRHVAETVALLNRLPWSAGDILYFSELIEPFAGEYTQMAKEAGIRPLSPEQMRAQRREIEASLHLPRGVQRATYDIREFVY
;
A
#
# COMPACT_ATOMS: atom_id res chain seq x y z
N MET A 1 -35.21 -3.06 12.05
CA MET A 1 -35.38 -1.83 11.23
C MET A 1 -34.46 -0.74 11.75
N SER A 2 -33.25 -0.67 11.21
CA SER A 2 -32.47 0.56 11.08
C SER A 2 -32.01 0.52 9.65
N THR A 3 -32.52 1.41 8.81
CA THR A 3 -32.06 1.60 7.44
C THR A 3 -30.58 1.97 7.51
N GLN A 4 -29.69 1.02 7.24
CA GLN A 4 -28.30 1.33 6.91
C GLN A 4 -28.36 2.40 5.82
N THR A 5 -27.92 3.61 6.14
CA THR A 5 -27.83 4.69 5.17
C THR A 5 -26.96 4.17 4.02
N LEU A 6 -27.56 4.03 2.83
CA LEU A 6 -26.86 3.51 1.67
C LEU A 6 -25.59 4.33 1.45
N SER A 7 -24.47 3.63 1.19
CA SER A 7 -23.18 4.27 0.93
C SER A 7 -23.35 5.35 -0.15
N PRO A 8 -22.84 6.58 0.04
CA PRO A 8 -23.07 7.70 -0.88
C PRO A 8 -22.59 7.46 -2.32
N ASN A 9 -21.73 6.46 -2.53
CA ASN A 9 -21.21 6.04 -3.85
C ASN A 9 -21.89 4.78 -4.42
N LEU A 10 -23.02 4.34 -3.85
CA LEU A 10 -23.80 3.19 -4.34
C LEU A 10 -24.58 3.60 -5.59
N LEU A 11 -24.34 2.90 -6.69
CA LEU A 11 -24.99 3.20 -7.97
C LEU A 11 -26.23 2.32 -8.17
N HIS A 12 -26.10 1.03 -7.87
CA HIS A 12 -27.16 0.04 -8.00
C HIS A 12 -27.17 -0.87 -6.78
N HIS A 13 -28.36 -1.32 -6.37
CA HIS A 13 -28.47 -2.35 -5.35
C HIS A 13 -29.75 -3.16 -5.49
N VAL A 14 -29.72 -4.37 -4.91
CA VAL A 14 -30.88 -5.22 -4.73
C VAL A 14 -30.75 -5.95 -3.40
N GLU A 15 -31.88 -6.14 -2.72
CA GLU A 15 -31.98 -6.90 -1.48
C GLU A 15 -33.11 -7.91 -1.58
N TYR A 16 -32.87 -9.15 -1.19
CA TYR A 16 -33.86 -10.23 -1.27
C TYR A 16 -33.56 -11.35 -0.26
N PRO A 17 -34.57 -12.10 0.19
CA PRO A 17 -34.36 -13.29 1.03
C PRO A 17 -33.92 -14.47 0.18
N ALA A 18 -33.04 -15.33 0.71
CA ALA A 18 -32.61 -16.56 0.04
C ALA A 18 -32.41 -17.73 1.03
N PRO A 19 -33.45 -18.25 1.72
CA PRO A 19 -33.28 -19.45 2.54
C PRO A 19 -32.93 -20.66 1.64
N PRO A 20 -31.88 -21.47 1.96
CA PRO A 20 -31.15 -21.54 3.22
C PRO A 20 -29.84 -20.72 3.28
N LEU A 21 -29.48 -19.98 2.24
CA LEU A 21 -28.24 -19.18 2.17
C LEU A 21 -28.22 -18.08 3.23
N ALA A 22 -29.27 -17.25 3.29
CA ALA A 22 -29.37 -16.12 4.21
C ALA A 22 -30.83 -15.65 4.36
N GLU A 23 -31.15 -15.05 5.50
CA GLU A 23 -32.42 -14.33 5.68
C GLU A 23 -32.48 -13.09 4.76
N ARG A 24 -31.34 -12.43 4.56
CA ARG A 24 -31.18 -11.23 3.73
C ARG A 24 -29.87 -11.29 2.94
N VAL A 25 -30.01 -11.34 1.62
CA VAL A 25 -28.92 -11.14 0.67
C VAL A 25 -28.98 -9.71 0.15
N TRP A 26 -27.87 -8.99 0.25
CA TRP A 26 -27.73 -7.65 -0.31
C TRP A 26 -26.61 -7.63 -1.34
N VAL A 27 -26.91 -7.07 -2.52
CA VAL A 27 -25.93 -6.89 -3.60
C VAL A 27 -25.86 -5.42 -3.94
N GLY A 28 -24.65 -4.88 -3.96
CA GLY A 28 -24.40 -3.49 -4.30
C GLY A 28 -23.31 -3.33 -5.35
N VAL A 29 -23.57 -2.46 -6.32
CA VAL A 29 -22.59 -2.05 -7.33
C VAL A 29 -22.20 -0.60 -7.09
N LYS A 30 -20.91 -0.39 -6.88
CA LYS A 30 -20.25 0.92 -6.77
C LYS A 30 -19.37 1.13 -8.00
N ARG A 31 -18.92 2.36 -8.22
CA ARG A 31 -18.03 2.72 -9.34
C ARG A 31 -16.78 1.81 -9.46
N HIS A 32 -16.27 1.31 -8.34
CA HIS A 32 -15.01 0.57 -8.27
C HIS A 32 -15.11 -0.81 -7.60
N ALA A 33 -16.31 -1.26 -7.23
CA ALA A 33 -16.47 -2.52 -6.50
C ALA A 33 -17.86 -3.11 -6.67
N ILE A 34 -17.92 -4.43 -6.59
CA ILE A 34 -19.13 -5.21 -6.44
C ILE A 34 -19.12 -5.76 -5.02
N SER A 35 -20.25 -5.70 -4.32
CA SER A 35 -20.38 -6.17 -2.95
C SER A 35 -21.54 -7.15 -2.84
N LEU A 36 -21.31 -8.30 -2.22
CA LEU A 36 -22.32 -9.28 -1.84
C LEU A 36 -22.26 -9.43 -0.32
N MET A 37 -23.39 -9.24 0.34
CA MET A 37 -23.52 -9.33 1.80
C MET A 37 -24.62 -10.32 2.18
N LEU A 38 -24.34 -11.16 3.18
CA LEU A 38 -25.24 -12.18 3.70
C LEU A 38 -25.46 -11.95 5.20
N ASP A 39 -26.69 -11.65 5.61
CA ASP A 39 -27.13 -11.48 7.01
C ASP A 39 -26.26 -10.55 7.88
N GLU A 40 -25.53 -9.62 7.25
CA GLU A 40 -24.52 -8.75 7.88
C GLU A 40 -23.33 -9.50 8.53
N ARG A 41 -23.24 -10.82 8.35
CA ARG A 41 -22.17 -11.69 8.88
C ARG A 41 -21.05 -11.91 7.89
N GLU A 42 -21.40 -12.01 6.62
CA GLU A 42 -20.46 -12.22 5.54
C GLU A 42 -20.54 -11.10 4.52
N VAL A 43 -19.38 -10.61 4.08
CA VAL A 43 -19.28 -9.58 3.05
C VAL A 43 -18.18 -9.96 2.08
N TYR A 44 -18.53 -10.15 0.81
CA TYR A 44 -17.60 -10.39 -0.28
C TYR A 44 -17.50 -9.13 -1.12
N THR A 45 -16.28 -8.65 -1.34
CA THR A 45 -16.02 -7.53 -2.22
C THR A 45 -15.18 -7.97 -3.40
N PHE A 46 -15.66 -7.65 -4.59
CA PHE A 46 -15.01 -7.93 -5.85
C PHE A 46 -14.64 -6.62 -6.55
N ASP A 47 -13.61 -6.65 -7.38
CA ASP A 47 -13.29 -5.54 -8.28
C ASP A 47 -14.30 -5.47 -9.45
N PRO A 48 -14.24 -4.46 -10.34
CA PRO A 48 -15.17 -4.33 -11.45
C PRO A 48 -15.15 -5.48 -12.48
N ALA A 49 -14.09 -6.30 -12.50
CA ALA A 49 -14.00 -7.49 -13.33
C ALA A 49 -14.61 -8.73 -12.66
N GLY A 50 -14.99 -8.63 -11.38
CA GLY A 50 -15.53 -9.74 -10.60
C GLY A 50 -14.48 -10.51 -9.81
N ARG A 51 -13.22 -10.08 -9.77
CA ARG A 51 -12.18 -10.75 -8.98
C ARG A 51 -12.39 -10.50 -7.50
N LEU A 52 -12.41 -11.56 -6.67
CA LEU A 52 -12.41 -11.40 -5.22
C LEU A 52 -11.14 -10.64 -4.78
N TRP A 53 -11.34 -9.54 -4.03
CA TRP A 53 -10.22 -8.77 -3.47
C TRP A 53 -10.29 -8.69 -1.94
N MET A 54 -11.50 -8.71 -1.35
CA MET A 54 -11.70 -8.84 0.10
C MET A 54 -12.89 -9.73 0.42
N ALA A 55 -12.80 -10.43 1.55
CA ALA A 55 -13.94 -11.09 2.17
C ALA A 55 -13.93 -10.83 3.69
N TYR A 56 -15.09 -10.67 4.30
CA TYR A 56 -15.28 -10.72 5.73
C TYR A 56 -16.18 -11.92 6.02
N ILE A 57 -15.72 -12.86 6.84
CA ILE A 57 -16.43 -14.09 7.15
C ILE A 57 -16.26 -14.33 8.65
N ASP A 58 -17.35 -14.34 9.40
CA ASP A 58 -17.39 -14.66 10.84
C ASP A 58 -16.30 -13.97 11.69
N GLY A 59 -16.15 -12.65 11.53
CA GLY A 59 -15.16 -11.89 12.31
C GLY A 59 -13.76 -11.83 11.71
N VAL A 60 -13.51 -12.54 10.61
CA VAL A 60 -12.20 -12.59 9.95
C VAL A 60 -12.23 -11.82 8.63
N ASN A 61 -11.31 -10.87 8.49
CA ASN A 61 -11.09 -10.12 7.25
C ASN A 61 -10.01 -10.81 6.41
N TYR A 62 -10.33 -11.18 5.19
CA TYR A 62 -9.43 -11.72 4.19
C TYR A 62 -9.17 -10.67 3.12
N LYS A 63 -7.90 -10.49 2.75
CA LYS A 63 -7.47 -9.64 1.66
C LYS A 63 -6.61 -10.45 0.69
N ARG A 64 -6.99 -10.43 -0.58
CA ARG A 64 -6.25 -11.09 -1.67
C ARG A 64 -5.43 -10.08 -2.45
N GLY A 65 -4.18 -10.44 -2.75
CA GLY A 65 -3.36 -9.78 -3.75
C GLY A 65 -3.57 -10.34 -5.16
N LEU A 66 -3.22 -9.55 -6.16
CA LEU A 66 -3.16 -9.91 -7.57
C LEU A 66 -2.15 -11.03 -7.84
N ASP A 67 -1.15 -11.20 -6.98
CA ASP A 67 -0.23 -12.34 -7.01
C ASP A 67 -0.79 -13.64 -6.40
N GLY A 68 -2.07 -13.63 -6.01
CA GLY A 68 -2.77 -14.78 -5.45
C GLY A 68 -2.54 -14.99 -3.95
N ARG A 69 -1.66 -14.21 -3.31
CA ARG A 69 -1.47 -14.31 -1.85
C ARG A 69 -2.71 -13.81 -1.12
N VAL A 70 -3.09 -14.49 -0.05
CA VAL A 70 -4.18 -14.07 0.83
C VAL A 70 -3.66 -13.87 2.24
N VAL A 71 -4.03 -12.75 2.84
CA VAL A 71 -3.74 -12.44 4.24
C VAL A 71 -5.06 -12.29 4.98
N CYS A 72 -5.16 -12.92 6.15
CA CYS A 72 -6.31 -12.79 7.03
C CYS A 72 -5.97 -12.00 8.30
N LYS A 73 -6.96 -11.28 8.81
CA LYS A 73 -6.91 -10.48 10.03
C LYS A 73 -8.13 -10.75 10.87
N TRP A 74 -7.94 -10.91 12.17
CA TRP A 74 -9.04 -11.02 13.11
C TRP A 74 -8.66 -10.35 14.43
N VAL A 75 -9.69 -10.01 15.20
CA VAL A 75 -9.55 -9.46 16.53
C VAL A 75 -10.19 -10.42 17.50
N THR A 76 -9.44 -10.82 18.53
CA THR A 76 -9.94 -11.68 19.60
C THR A 76 -10.73 -10.86 20.63
N PRO A 77 -11.55 -11.49 21.50
CA PRO A 77 -12.38 -10.77 22.48
C PRO A 77 -11.60 -9.88 23.47
N ASP A 78 -10.31 -10.14 23.66
CA ASP A 78 -9.38 -9.32 24.46
C ASP A 78 -8.76 -8.15 23.66
N ASP A 79 -9.30 -7.86 22.48
CA ASP A 79 -8.86 -6.81 21.56
C ASP A 79 -7.45 -7.04 20.98
N ALA A 80 -6.94 -8.28 21.08
CA ALA A 80 -5.68 -8.64 20.43
C ALA A 80 -5.89 -8.80 18.91
N ARG A 81 -5.06 -8.08 18.15
CA ARG A 81 -5.08 -8.13 16.69
C ARG A 81 -4.15 -9.22 16.19
N HIS A 82 -4.70 -10.09 15.36
CA HIS A 82 -3.97 -11.16 14.73
C HIS A 82 -3.95 -11.00 13.22
N LEU A 83 -2.86 -11.46 12.62
CA LEU A 83 -2.60 -11.40 11.21
C LEU A 83 -1.87 -12.66 10.78
N ARG A 84 -2.31 -13.28 9.69
CA ARG A 84 -1.62 -14.43 9.13
C ARG A 84 -1.76 -14.47 7.62
N ARG A 85 -0.69 -14.89 6.94
CA ARG A 85 -0.76 -15.27 5.53
C ARG A 85 -1.29 -16.70 5.41
N LEU A 86 -2.27 -16.90 4.54
CA LEU A 86 -2.82 -18.21 4.25
C LEU A 86 -1.86 -19.05 3.40
N SER A 87 -1.93 -20.37 3.58
CA SER A 87 -1.41 -21.34 2.62
C SER A 87 -2.23 -21.34 1.33
N SER A 88 -1.73 -22.00 0.27
CA SER A 88 -2.45 -22.10 -1.01
C SER A 88 -3.81 -22.77 -0.84
N ASP A 89 -3.88 -23.89 -0.10
CA ASP A 89 -5.12 -24.66 0.08
C ASP A 89 -6.16 -23.87 0.90
N GLU A 90 -5.71 -23.13 1.91
CA GLU A 90 -6.58 -22.22 2.68
C GLU A 90 -7.11 -21.09 1.80
N ALA A 91 -6.25 -20.46 1.00
CA ALA A 91 -6.67 -19.41 0.07
C ALA A 91 -7.69 -19.94 -0.95
N ASP A 92 -7.45 -21.11 -1.53
CA ASP A 92 -8.36 -21.76 -2.47
C ASP A 92 -9.70 -22.13 -1.83
N SER A 93 -9.71 -22.45 -0.53
CA SER A 93 -10.94 -22.70 0.21
C SER A 93 -11.78 -21.42 0.34
N ILE A 94 -11.15 -20.27 0.59
CA ILE A 94 -11.84 -18.97 0.61
C ILE A 94 -12.38 -18.61 -0.78
N LEU A 95 -11.62 -18.85 -1.85
CA LEU A 95 -12.07 -18.59 -3.22
C LEU A 95 -13.24 -19.48 -3.63
N ARG A 96 -13.19 -20.78 -3.30
CA ARG A 96 -14.32 -21.70 -3.51
C ARG A 96 -15.56 -21.25 -2.76
N TRP A 97 -15.40 -20.88 -1.49
CA TRP A 97 -16.50 -20.42 -0.66
C TRP A 97 -17.14 -19.15 -1.24
N ALA A 98 -16.34 -18.14 -1.58
CA ALA A 98 -16.84 -16.91 -2.19
C ALA A 98 -17.57 -17.16 -3.52
N ASN A 99 -17.02 -18.01 -4.39
CA ASN A 99 -17.67 -18.38 -5.66
C ASN A 99 -19.01 -19.10 -5.41
N GLN A 100 -19.05 -20.02 -4.44
CA GLN A 100 -20.28 -20.73 -4.06
C GLN A 100 -21.36 -19.76 -3.54
N MET A 101 -20.99 -18.76 -2.73
CA MET A 101 -21.92 -17.73 -2.26
C MET A 101 -22.47 -16.90 -3.41
N VAL A 102 -21.65 -16.55 -4.41
CA VAL A 102 -22.10 -15.84 -5.61
C VAL A 102 -23.05 -16.69 -6.46
N VAL A 103 -22.75 -17.99 -6.64
CA VAL A 103 -23.63 -18.93 -7.36
C VAL A 103 -24.99 -19.02 -6.69
N GLN A 104 -25.02 -19.24 -5.37
CA GLN A 104 -26.28 -19.33 -4.64
C GLN A 104 -27.06 -18.01 -4.68
N ALA A 105 -26.38 -16.87 -4.53
CA ALA A 105 -27.02 -15.56 -4.69
C ALA A 105 -27.68 -15.42 -6.07
N LEU A 106 -27.03 -15.88 -7.14
CA LEU A 106 -27.62 -15.86 -8.49
C LEU A 106 -28.82 -16.81 -8.65
N ASP A 107 -28.79 -17.99 -8.02
CA ASP A 107 -29.87 -18.97 -8.11
C ASP A 107 -31.17 -18.45 -7.49
N PHE A 108 -31.07 -17.65 -6.42
CA PHE A 108 -32.20 -17.01 -5.75
C PHE A 108 -32.45 -15.56 -6.21
N PHE A 109 -31.73 -15.09 -7.23
CA PHE A 109 -31.82 -13.69 -7.67
C PHE A 109 -33.23 -13.39 -8.22
N PRO A 110 -33.91 -12.33 -7.72
CA PRO A 110 -35.30 -12.04 -8.09
C PRO A 110 -35.45 -11.70 -9.56
N GLN A 111 -36.55 -12.12 -10.18
CA GLN A 111 -36.82 -11.87 -11.62
C GLN A 111 -36.93 -10.38 -11.94
N ASP A 112 -37.42 -9.59 -10.99
CA ASP A 112 -37.58 -8.13 -11.04
C ASP A 112 -36.40 -7.36 -10.39
N GLY A 113 -35.33 -8.07 -10.01
CA GLY A 113 -34.13 -7.44 -9.44
C GLY A 113 -33.35 -6.60 -10.45
N ASP A 114 -32.54 -5.66 -9.95
CA ASP A 114 -31.73 -4.76 -10.77
C ASP A 114 -30.80 -5.57 -11.73
N PRO A 115 -30.95 -5.42 -13.06
CA PRO A 115 -30.15 -6.16 -14.04
C PRO A 115 -28.65 -5.89 -13.95
N THR A 116 -28.23 -4.70 -13.53
CA THR A 116 -26.82 -4.34 -13.32
C THR A 116 -26.24 -5.12 -12.15
N CYS A 117 -27.01 -5.31 -11.07
CA CYS A 117 -26.59 -6.16 -9.95
C CYS A 117 -26.47 -7.63 -10.37
N LYS A 118 -27.43 -8.14 -11.15
CA LYS A 118 -27.37 -9.50 -11.70
C LYS A 118 -26.13 -9.70 -12.56
N HIS A 119 -25.89 -8.79 -13.50
CA HIS A 119 -24.71 -8.84 -14.37
C HIS A 119 -23.39 -8.76 -13.59
N ALA A 120 -23.35 -7.95 -12.52
CA ALA A 120 -22.19 -7.87 -11.65
C ALA A 120 -21.90 -9.21 -10.94
N LEU A 121 -22.93 -9.89 -10.43
CA LEU A 121 -22.78 -11.23 -9.88
C LEU A 121 -22.36 -12.25 -10.94
N GLU A 122 -22.87 -12.17 -12.17
CA GLU A 122 -22.46 -13.06 -13.26
C GLU A 122 -20.97 -12.92 -13.60
N LYS A 123 -20.43 -11.69 -13.55
CA LYS A 123 -18.98 -11.46 -13.64
C LYS A 123 -18.25 -12.15 -12.49
N ALA A 124 -18.67 -11.93 -11.25
CA ALA A 124 -18.05 -12.55 -10.08
C ALA A 124 -18.14 -14.10 -10.12
N ARG A 125 -19.23 -14.66 -10.64
CA ARG A 125 -19.42 -16.11 -10.82
C ARG A 125 -18.38 -16.72 -11.76
N SER A 126 -17.93 -15.95 -12.77
CA SER A 126 -16.92 -16.42 -13.73
C SER A 126 -15.52 -16.60 -13.13
N TRP A 127 -15.32 -16.18 -11.87
CA TRP A 127 -14.07 -16.32 -11.12
C TRP A 127 -14.14 -17.50 -10.16
N ASP A 128 -13.85 -18.69 -10.69
CA ASP A 128 -13.52 -19.86 -9.88
C ASP A 128 -12.03 -19.83 -9.43
N VAL A 129 -11.60 -20.84 -8.67
CA VAL A 129 -10.21 -20.96 -8.19
C VAL A 129 -9.22 -20.94 -9.34
N GLU A 130 -9.52 -21.67 -10.41
CA GLU A 130 -8.64 -21.86 -11.54
C GLU A 130 -8.50 -20.56 -12.36
N ALA A 131 -9.58 -19.80 -12.53
CA ALA A 131 -9.54 -18.45 -13.10
C ALA A 131 -8.66 -17.52 -12.26
N HIS A 132 -8.76 -17.59 -10.93
CA HIS A 132 -7.90 -16.81 -10.03
C HIS A 132 -6.42 -17.20 -10.10
N HIS A 133 -6.10 -18.49 -10.26
CA HIS A 133 -4.73 -18.95 -10.46
C HIS A 133 -4.17 -18.46 -11.80
N ARG A 134 -4.93 -18.57 -12.89
CA ARG A 134 -4.51 -18.04 -14.20
C ARG A 134 -4.26 -16.53 -14.17
N ASP A 135 -5.11 -15.76 -13.50
CA ASP A 135 -4.92 -14.31 -13.32
C ASP A 135 -3.65 -14.00 -12.53
N ALA A 136 -3.37 -14.74 -11.45
CA ALA A 136 -2.11 -14.60 -10.71
C ALA A 136 -0.88 -14.95 -11.57
N GLN A 137 -0.95 -15.95 -12.44
CA GLN A 137 0.14 -16.25 -13.39
C GLN A 137 0.33 -15.13 -14.41
N ARG A 138 -0.75 -14.53 -14.93
CA ARG A 138 -0.66 -13.36 -15.82
C ARG A 138 -0.04 -12.17 -15.10
N PHE A 139 -0.41 -11.93 -13.84
CA PHE A 139 0.21 -10.89 -13.02
C PHE A 139 1.73 -11.04 -12.93
N LEU A 140 2.21 -12.26 -12.67
CA LEU A 140 3.64 -12.57 -12.58
C LEU A 140 4.41 -12.43 -13.90
N GLN A 141 3.72 -12.41 -15.05
CA GLN A 141 4.32 -12.10 -16.36
C GLN A 141 4.45 -10.59 -16.63
N VAL A 142 3.61 -9.78 -15.98
CA VAL A 142 3.58 -8.32 -16.11
C VAL A 142 4.56 -7.66 -15.14
N TYR A 143 4.62 -8.18 -13.92
CA TYR A 143 5.38 -7.60 -12.81
C TYR A 143 6.53 -8.51 -12.37
N LYS A 144 7.69 -7.90 -12.11
CA LYS A 144 8.61 -8.47 -11.13
C LYS A 144 7.95 -8.37 -9.75
N PRO A 145 8.27 -9.26 -8.77
CA PRO A 145 7.58 -9.24 -7.49
C PRO A 145 7.56 -7.83 -6.87
N VAL A 146 6.37 -7.33 -6.56
CA VAL A 146 6.17 -6.06 -5.87
C VAL A 146 6.40 -6.33 -4.38
N SER A 147 7.52 -5.87 -3.84
CA SER A 147 7.98 -6.32 -2.53
C SER A 147 7.25 -5.65 -1.36
N ILE A 148 7.14 -4.33 -1.37
CA ILE A 148 6.48 -3.57 -0.30
C ILE A 148 6.03 -2.19 -0.80
N LEU A 149 4.91 -1.71 -0.26
CA LEU A 149 4.42 -0.33 -0.41
C LEU A 149 4.07 0.22 0.98
N PRO A 150 4.07 1.56 1.17
CA PRO A 150 3.47 2.16 2.37
C PRO A 150 1.97 1.82 2.46
N PRO A 151 1.38 1.71 3.67
CA PRO A 151 -0.02 1.31 3.85
C PRO A 151 -1.03 2.13 3.07
N ASP A 152 -0.84 3.45 2.98
CA ASP A 152 -1.74 4.34 2.23
C ASP A 152 -1.59 4.19 0.69
N GLN A 153 -0.64 3.38 0.23
CA GLN A 153 -0.37 3.12 -1.19
C GLN A 153 -0.74 1.69 -1.62
N TYR A 154 -1.39 0.89 -0.77
CA TYR A 154 -1.79 -0.49 -1.11
C TYR A 154 -2.74 -0.60 -2.31
N LEU A 155 -3.49 0.46 -2.63
CA LEU A 155 -4.35 0.54 -3.82
C LEU A 155 -3.74 1.34 -4.98
N ALA A 156 -2.45 1.71 -4.90
CA ALA A 156 -1.80 2.40 -6.01
C ALA A 156 -1.63 1.48 -7.23
N LEU A 157 -1.57 2.07 -8.42
CA LEU A 157 -1.03 1.42 -9.60
C LEU A 157 0.49 1.42 -9.48
N VAL A 158 1.11 0.25 -9.45
CA VAL A 158 2.57 0.14 -9.37
C VAL A 158 3.13 0.21 -10.78
N LEU A 159 4.09 1.09 -10.99
CA LEU A 159 4.92 1.15 -12.19
C LEU A 159 6.37 0.96 -11.78
N GLN A 160 7.01 -0.10 -12.27
CA GLN A 160 8.40 -0.44 -11.91
C GLN A 160 9.39 0.38 -12.72
N VAL A 161 9.48 1.69 -12.42
CA VAL A 161 10.43 2.64 -13.04
C VAL A 161 11.89 2.21 -12.79
N THR A 162 12.14 1.65 -11.62
CA THR A 162 13.40 0.99 -11.26
C THR A 162 13.12 -0.44 -10.81
N GLU A 163 14.15 -1.28 -10.81
CA GLU A 163 14.10 -2.63 -10.25
C GLU A 163 15.12 -2.72 -9.11
N GLY A 164 14.79 -3.43 -8.03
CA GLY A 164 15.68 -3.65 -6.90
C GLY A 164 15.99 -2.41 -6.04
N CYS A 165 17.03 -2.52 -5.23
CA CYS A 165 17.55 -1.46 -4.37
C CYS A 165 19.00 -1.14 -4.74
N HIS A 166 19.36 0.14 -4.90
CA HIS A 166 20.73 0.54 -5.26
C HIS A 166 21.73 0.31 -4.12
N TRP A 167 21.27 0.36 -2.87
CA TRP A 167 22.09 0.09 -1.69
C TRP A 167 22.15 -1.39 -1.34
N ASN A 168 20.99 -2.04 -1.20
CA ASN A 168 20.80 -3.48 -0.95
C ASN A 168 21.75 -4.12 0.09
N ARG A 169 22.16 -3.35 1.12
CA ARG A 169 23.11 -3.78 2.17
C ARG A 169 22.56 -3.64 3.59
N CYS A 170 21.36 -3.08 3.77
CA CYS A 170 20.73 -2.99 5.09
C CYS A 170 20.53 -4.39 5.68
N THR A 171 20.89 -4.56 6.95
CA THR A 171 20.87 -5.88 7.60
C THR A 171 19.47 -6.39 7.89
N PHE A 172 18.51 -5.47 8.04
CA PHE A 172 17.12 -5.76 8.38
C PHE A 172 16.19 -5.95 7.17
N CYS A 173 16.68 -5.79 5.94
CA CYS A 173 15.84 -5.74 4.74
C CYS A 173 16.28 -6.76 3.68
N ASP A 174 15.35 -7.64 3.33
CA ASP A 174 15.54 -8.69 2.32
C ASP A 174 14.69 -8.53 1.06
N PHE A 175 13.88 -7.46 0.99
CA PHE A 175 12.85 -7.28 -0.05
C PHE A 175 13.36 -7.29 -1.49
N TYR A 176 14.64 -7.02 -1.72
CA TYR A 176 15.23 -6.82 -3.05
C TYR A 176 16.51 -7.64 -3.27
N ARG A 177 16.79 -8.63 -2.40
CA ARG A 177 18.01 -9.46 -2.49
C ARG A 177 18.03 -10.38 -3.71
N ASP A 178 16.86 -10.63 -4.29
CA ASP A 178 16.66 -11.48 -5.46
C ASP A 178 16.94 -10.78 -6.81
N ARG A 179 17.21 -9.47 -6.82
CA ARG A 179 17.40 -8.71 -8.07
C ARG A 179 18.43 -7.58 -7.94
N ARG A 180 19.05 -7.23 -9.07
CA ARG A 180 20.00 -6.11 -9.15
C ARG A 180 19.27 -4.80 -9.40
N PHE A 181 19.91 -3.70 -8.99
CA PHE A 181 19.41 -2.37 -9.29
C PHE A 181 19.48 -2.06 -10.78
N ALA A 182 18.39 -1.59 -11.36
CA ALA A 182 18.33 -1.10 -12.73
C ALA A 182 17.31 0.03 -12.86
N ILE A 183 17.59 0.98 -13.77
CA ILE A 183 16.67 2.06 -14.13
C ILE A 183 16.15 1.76 -15.53
N LYS A 184 14.82 1.76 -15.73
CA LYS A 184 14.24 1.55 -17.05
C LYS A 184 14.53 2.73 -17.98
N THR A 185 14.64 2.45 -19.27
CA THR A 185 14.57 3.49 -20.32
C THR A 185 13.11 3.90 -20.57
N PRO A 186 12.86 5.04 -21.22
CA PRO A 186 11.50 5.44 -21.63
C PRO A 186 10.76 4.35 -22.42
N ASP A 187 11.44 3.64 -23.33
CA ASP A 187 10.81 2.59 -24.13
C ASP A 187 10.46 1.35 -23.31
N GLN A 188 11.36 0.93 -22.41
CA GLN A 188 11.08 -0.16 -21.47
C GLN A 188 9.91 0.19 -20.54
N LEU A 189 9.80 1.46 -20.13
CA LEU A 189 8.68 1.91 -19.30
C LEU A 189 7.38 1.94 -20.10
N ARG A 190 7.38 2.39 -21.36
CA ARG A 190 6.19 2.33 -22.24
C ARG A 190 5.70 0.90 -22.42
N GLU A 191 6.61 -0.05 -22.66
CA GLU A 191 6.27 -1.47 -22.77
C GLU A 191 5.70 -2.03 -21.46
N HIS A 192 6.28 -1.66 -20.31
CA HIS A 192 5.74 -2.03 -19.01
C HIS A 192 4.34 -1.45 -18.80
N ILE A 193 4.14 -0.16 -19.07
CA ILE A 193 2.84 0.50 -18.96
C ILE A 193 1.79 -0.16 -19.85
N ALA A 194 2.12 -0.51 -21.09
CA ALA A 194 1.21 -1.18 -22.00
C ALA A 194 0.72 -2.53 -21.43
N ARG A 195 1.65 -3.36 -20.92
CA ARG A 195 1.30 -4.63 -20.26
C ARG A 195 0.47 -4.44 -18.99
N VAL A 196 0.76 -3.39 -18.22
CA VAL A 196 0.00 -3.03 -17.02
C VAL A 196 -1.42 -2.60 -17.39
N GLN A 197 -1.59 -1.75 -18.40
CA GLN A 197 -2.91 -1.34 -18.89
C GLN A 197 -3.71 -2.53 -19.42
N GLU A 198 -3.09 -3.43 -20.17
CA GLU A 198 -3.72 -4.65 -20.66
C GLU A 198 -4.18 -5.56 -19.51
N TYR A 199 -3.33 -5.76 -18.50
CA TYR A 199 -3.65 -6.61 -17.35
C TYR A 199 -4.79 -6.06 -16.49
N PHE A 200 -4.75 -4.75 -16.19
CA PHE A 200 -5.79 -4.14 -15.37
C PHE A 200 -7.09 -3.92 -16.14
N GLY A 201 -7.03 -3.56 -17.42
CA GLY A 201 -8.20 -3.18 -18.20
C GLY A 201 -9.09 -2.18 -17.44
N ASP A 202 -10.39 -2.46 -17.36
CA ASP A 202 -11.35 -1.60 -16.66
C ASP A 202 -11.12 -1.50 -15.15
N THR A 203 -10.44 -2.47 -14.54
CA THR A 203 -10.13 -2.46 -13.10
C THR A 203 -9.10 -1.39 -12.74
N LEU A 204 -8.45 -0.79 -13.73
CA LEU A 204 -7.57 0.37 -13.54
C LEU A 204 -8.29 1.53 -12.85
N ARG A 205 -9.61 1.66 -13.04
CA ARG A 205 -10.46 2.68 -12.38
C ARG A 205 -10.43 2.58 -10.84
N LEU A 206 -10.14 1.41 -10.28
CA LEU A 206 -10.01 1.23 -8.82
C LEU A 206 -8.71 1.88 -8.28
N ARG A 207 -7.71 2.08 -9.14
CA ARG A 207 -6.43 2.67 -8.78
C ARG A 207 -6.51 4.19 -8.96
N ASN A 208 -6.17 4.95 -7.93
CA ASN A 208 -6.25 6.42 -7.95
C ASN A 208 -4.92 7.12 -7.62
N ARG A 209 -3.84 6.35 -7.46
CA ARG A 209 -2.46 6.82 -7.22
C ARG A 209 -1.50 5.97 -8.03
N ILE A 210 -0.36 6.54 -8.39
CA ILE A 210 0.73 5.79 -9.04
C ILE A 210 1.88 5.66 -8.05
N PHE A 211 2.37 4.45 -7.83
CA PHE A 211 3.58 4.22 -7.06
C PHE A 211 4.73 3.84 -7.99
N LEU A 212 5.78 4.64 -7.97
CA LEU A 212 7.01 4.44 -8.72
C LEU A 212 7.89 3.44 -7.96
N ALA A 213 7.75 2.17 -8.31
CA ALA A 213 8.51 1.06 -7.76
C ALA A 213 9.84 0.87 -8.52
N ASP A 214 10.79 0.05 -8.05
CA ASP A 214 10.86 -0.70 -6.79
C ASP A 214 11.35 0.18 -5.62
N ALA A 215 12.51 -0.11 -5.01
CA ALA A 215 12.86 0.35 -3.68
C ALA A 215 13.13 1.86 -3.58
N ASN A 216 13.50 2.50 -4.68
CA ASN A 216 14.09 3.83 -4.64
C ASN A 216 14.07 4.54 -6.00
N ALA A 217 12.91 4.65 -6.64
CA ALA A 217 12.86 5.16 -8.01
C ALA A 217 13.42 6.59 -8.15
N LEU A 218 13.28 7.43 -7.12
CA LEU A 218 13.68 8.83 -7.18
C LEU A 218 15.18 9.06 -7.03
N VAL A 219 16.02 8.07 -6.72
CA VAL A 219 17.49 8.27 -6.79
C VAL A 219 18.04 8.24 -8.21
N ALA A 220 17.22 7.88 -9.20
CA ALA A 220 17.63 7.97 -10.59
C ALA A 220 18.15 9.39 -10.91
N PRO A 221 19.25 9.52 -11.67
CA PRO A 221 19.74 10.83 -12.11
C PRO A 221 18.63 11.61 -12.81
N GLN A 222 18.54 12.93 -12.55
CA GLN A 222 17.43 13.76 -13.02
C GLN A 222 17.18 13.62 -14.53
N LYS A 223 18.27 13.64 -15.32
CA LYS A 223 18.25 13.48 -16.78
C LYS A 223 17.62 12.16 -17.28
N MET A 224 17.55 11.14 -16.42
CA MET A 224 16.89 9.86 -16.71
C MET A 224 15.48 9.81 -16.12
N LEU A 225 15.29 10.38 -14.93
CA LEU A 225 14.02 10.34 -14.21
C LEU A 225 12.94 11.19 -14.90
N VAL A 226 13.27 12.41 -15.34
CA VAL A 226 12.31 13.34 -15.97
C VAL A 226 11.65 12.72 -17.22
N PRO A 227 12.40 12.15 -18.19
CA PRO A 227 11.79 11.46 -19.32
C PRO A 227 10.84 10.32 -18.93
N LEU A 228 11.12 9.60 -17.84
CA LEU A 228 10.26 8.51 -17.37
C LEU A 228 8.95 9.04 -16.79
N LEU A 229 8.99 10.14 -16.03
CA LEU A 229 7.77 10.78 -15.52
C LEU A 229 6.96 11.43 -16.63
N GLN A 230 7.61 11.96 -17.66
CA GLN A 230 6.94 12.48 -18.87
C GLN A 230 6.14 11.38 -19.58
N VAL A 231 6.72 10.19 -19.78
CA VAL A 231 6.00 9.03 -20.33
C VAL A 231 4.75 8.70 -19.51
N ILE A 232 4.85 8.74 -18.17
CA ILE A 232 3.71 8.47 -17.28
C ILE A 232 2.64 9.55 -17.44
N ARG A 233 3.01 10.83 -17.45
CA ARG A 233 2.08 11.96 -17.66
C ARG A 233 1.40 11.96 -19.03
N GLU A 234 2.12 11.54 -20.07
CA GLU A 234 1.58 11.39 -21.43
C GLU A 234 0.53 10.28 -21.48
N THR A 235 0.69 9.24 -20.65
CA THR A 235 -0.18 8.05 -20.67
C THR A 235 -1.36 8.15 -19.71
N PHE A 236 -1.17 8.79 -18.55
CA PHE A 236 -2.14 8.80 -17.46
C PHE A 236 -2.51 10.23 -17.04
N PRO A 237 -3.82 10.56 -16.97
CA PRO A 237 -4.26 11.84 -16.41
C PRO A 237 -3.88 11.94 -14.94
N ILE A 238 -3.06 12.95 -14.61
CA ILE A 238 -2.68 13.28 -13.23
C ILE A 238 -3.45 14.54 -12.81
N GLU A 239 -4.07 14.50 -11.63
CA GLU A 239 -4.84 15.62 -11.08
C GLU A 239 -3.98 16.90 -11.04
N PRO A 240 -4.43 18.00 -11.70
CA PRO A 240 -3.73 19.28 -11.64
C PRO A 240 -3.81 19.89 -10.23
N ASP A 241 -2.75 20.60 -9.84
CA ASP A 241 -2.64 21.19 -8.50
C ASP A 241 -3.29 22.59 -8.40
N ASP A 242 -3.62 23.20 -9.53
CA ASP A 242 -4.00 24.60 -9.69
C ASP A 242 -5.50 24.82 -9.95
N LEU A 243 -6.30 23.74 -9.96
CA LEU A 243 -7.74 23.83 -10.14
C LEU A 243 -8.47 24.21 -8.85
N SER A 244 -9.54 25.00 -8.98
CA SER A 244 -10.50 25.23 -7.89
C SER A 244 -11.22 23.91 -7.52
N PRO A 245 -11.83 23.80 -6.33
CA PRO A 245 -12.56 22.58 -5.94
C PRO A 245 -13.66 22.17 -6.94
N ASP A 246 -14.36 23.15 -7.53
CA ASP A 246 -15.44 22.90 -8.49
C ASP A 246 -14.88 22.45 -9.85
N ASP A 247 -13.82 23.12 -10.34
CA ASP A 247 -13.15 22.72 -11.59
C ASP A 247 -12.48 21.35 -11.46
N LEU A 248 -11.91 21.04 -10.29
CA LEU A 248 -11.33 19.74 -10.01
C LEU A 248 -12.42 18.66 -10.00
N GLN A 249 -13.60 18.94 -9.44
CA GLN A 249 -14.71 18.01 -9.48
C GLN A 249 -15.15 17.72 -10.93
N GLN A 250 -15.30 18.76 -11.76
CA GLN A 250 -15.61 18.61 -13.17
C GLN A 250 -14.52 17.80 -13.91
N TRP A 251 -13.24 18.14 -13.70
CA TRP A 251 -12.12 17.42 -14.31
C TRP A 251 -12.14 15.93 -13.95
N ARG A 252 -12.47 15.59 -12.70
CA ARG A 252 -12.57 14.20 -12.23
C ARG A 252 -13.73 13.42 -12.85
N GLU A 253 -14.80 14.10 -13.25
CA GLU A 253 -15.94 13.51 -13.95
C GLU A 253 -15.57 13.21 -15.41
N GLU A 254 -14.89 14.15 -16.08
CA GLU A 254 -14.37 14.00 -17.45
C GLU A 254 -13.24 12.95 -17.55
N HIS A 255 -12.49 12.73 -16.47
CA HIS A 255 -11.38 11.77 -16.41
C HIS A 255 -11.70 10.60 -15.46
N PRO A 256 -12.47 9.59 -15.93
CA PRO A 256 -12.89 8.50 -15.06
C PRO A 256 -11.78 7.52 -14.67
N VAL A 257 -10.69 7.48 -15.46
CA VAL A 257 -9.43 6.84 -15.13
C VAL A 257 -8.41 7.96 -14.93
N ARG A 258 -8.03 8.22 -13.69
CA ARG A 258 -7.16 9.33 -13.29
C ARG A 258 -6.37 8.99 -12.04
N PHE A 259 -5.34 9.77 -11.76
CA PHE A 259 -4.51 9.59 -10.59
C PHE A 259 -4.29 10.91 -9.85
N GLN A 260 -4.36 10.87 -8.53
CA GLN A 260 -4.09 12.01 -7.65
C GLN A 260 -2.63 12.48 -7.72
N GLY A 261 -1.73 11.61 -8.20
CA GLY A 261 -0.31 11.89 -8.28
C GLY A 261 0.55 10.63 -8.24
N MET A 262 1.86 10.88 -8.26
CA MET A 262 2.91 9.89 -8.17
C MET A 262 3.57 9.90 -6.79
N TYR A 263 3.93 8.70 -6.36
CA TYR A 263 4.42 8.40 -5.03
C TYR A 263 5.63 7.48 -5.16
N SER A 264 6.63 7.59 -4.28
CA SER A 264 7.83 6.74 -4.35
C SER A 264 8.55 6.67 -3.02
N PHE A 265 9.34 5.62 -2.82
CA PHE A 265 10.41 5.67 -1.84
C PHE A 265 11.57 6.58 -2.30
N ILE A 266 12.27 7.17 -1.33
CA ILE A 266 13.56 7.83 -1.50
C ILE A 266 14.43 7.59 -0.25
N ASP A 267 15.72 7.29 -0.43
CA ASP A 267 16.64 7.21 0.70
C ASP A 267 17.26 8.59 1.04
N ALA A 268 17.63 8.78 2.29
CA ALA A 268 18.21 10.04 2.74
C ALA A 268 19.66 10.25 2.25
N PHE A 269 20.49 9.22 2.26
CA PHE A 269 21.95 9.27 1.97
C PHE A 269 22.32 9.45 0.48
N THR A 270 21.34 9.44 -0.40
CA THR A 270 21.47 9.74 -1.83
C THR A 270 20.50 10.86 -2.21
N GLY A 271 19.29 10.84 -1.67
CA GLY A 271 18.24 11.81 -1.96
C GLY A 271 18.62 13.25 -1.62
N TYR A 272 19.36 13.48 -0.54
CA TYR A 272 19.79 14.82 -0.10
C TYR A 272 20.60 15.60 -1.15
N ARG A 273 21.13 14.91 -2.18
CA ARG A 273 21.90 15.52 -3.27
C ARG A 273 21.02 16.18 -4.34
N LYS A 274 19.71 15.92 -4.35
CA LYS A 274 18.80 16.59 -5.27
C LYS A 274 18.56 18.02 -4.81
N SER A 275 18.77 18.96 -5.73
CA SER A 275 18.44 20.37 -5.48
C SER A 275 16.94 20.60 -5.39
N VAL A 276 16.52 21.68 -4.72
CA VAL A 276 15.12 22.09 -4.66
C VAL A 276 14.55 22.30 -6.08
N THR A 277 15.34 22.83 -7.01
CA THR A 277 14.91 23.02 -8.41
C THR A 277 14.58 21.69 -9.09
N GLU A 278 15.44 20.67 -8.93
CA GLU A 278 15.18 19.34 -9.46
C GLU A 278 13.94 18.71 -8.80
N LEU A 279 13.78 18.85 -7.48
CA LEU A 279 12.61 18.34 -6.77
C LEU A 279 11.32 19.04 -7.21
N ARG A 280 11.36 20.37 -7.45
CA ARG A 280 10.23 21.14 -7.96
C ARG A 280 9.83 20.71 -9.37
N GLU A 281 10.80 20.36 -10.22
CA GLU A 281 10.51 19.76 -11.53
C GLU A 281 9.76 18.43 -11.38
N LEU A 282 10.15 17.57 -10.41
CA LEU A 282 9.41 16.32 -10.14
C LEU A 282 7.99 16.60 -9.61
N GLN A 283 7.83 17.62 -8.76
CA GLN A 283 6.52 18.04 -8.26
C GLN A 283 5.59 18.49 -9.39
N GLN A 284 6.10 19.31 -10.32
CA GLN A 284 5.36 19.77 -11.51
C GLN A 284 5.00 18.60 -12.44
N LEU A 285 5.81 17.56 -12.46
CA LEU A 285 5.50 16.33 -13.19
C LEU A 285 4.47 15.43 -12.50
N GLY A 286 4.05 15.75 -11.27
CA GLY A 286 2.98 15.01 -10.59
C GLY A 286 3.43 14.25 -9.35
N VAL A 287 4.68 14.36 -8.91
CA VAL A 287 5.12 13.75 -7.64
C VAL A 287 4.50 14.52 -6.47
N ARG A 288 3.80 13.81 -5.58
CA ARG A 288 3.05 14.41 -4.46
C ARG A 288 3.62 14.09 -3.10
N ARG A 289 4.04 12.84 -2.88
CA ARG A 289 4.65 12.41 -1.62
C ARG A 289 5.73 11.38 -1.86
N VAL A 290 6.80 11.47 -1.07
CA VAL A 290 7.87 10.48 -1.03
C VAL A 290 7.98 9.85 0.35
N TYR A 291 8.45 8.60 0.41
CA TYR A 291 8.58 7.85 1.67
C TYR A 291 10.04 7.59 1.99
N ILE A 292 10.46 7.97 3.20
CA ILE A 292 11.84 7.90 3.67
C ILE A 292 11.88 6.91 4.82
N GLY A 293 12.63 5.81 4.62
CA GLY A 293 13.01 4.93 5.72
C GLY A 293 14.04 5.63 6.60
N VAL A 294 13.62 6.27 7.69
CA VAL A 294 14.55 6.86 8.67
C VAL A 294 15.04 5.77 9.63
N GLU A 295 14.18 4.80 9.94
CA GLU A 295 14.38 3.68 10.87
C GLU A 295 14.60 4.12 12.32
N THR A 296 15.56 5.00 12.57
CA THR A 296 15.92 5.51 13.89
C THR A 296 16.71 6.81 13.75
N GLY A 297 16.60 7.71 14.74
CA GLY A 297 17.50 8.85 14.87
C GLY A 297 18.85 8.51 15.50
N CYS A 298 19.07 7.26 15.91
CA CYS A 298 20.33 6.83 16.51
C CYS A 298 21.35 6.40 15.45
N GLU A 299 22.34 7.24 15.16
CA GLU A 299 23.34 6.96 14.12
C GLU A 299 24.21 5.73 14.42
N ASP A 300 24.47 5.44 15.69
CA ASP A 300 25.19 4.23 16.10
C ASP A 300 24.38 2.97 15.76
N LEU A 301 23.06 3.04 15.92
CA LEU A 301 22.16 1.97 15.51
C LEU A 301 22.05 1.89 13.98
N LEU A 302 22.00 3.03 13.26
CA LEU A 302 22.04 3.03 11.79
C LEU A 302 23.29 2.35 11.24
N ARG A 303 24.46 2.58 11.86
CA ARG A 303 25.70 1.85 11.54
C ARG A 303 25.57 0.36 11.78
N PHE A 304 24.98 -0.07 12.91
CA PHE A 304 24.70 -1.48 13.17
C PHE A 304 23.73 -2.09 12.14
N LEU A 305 22.79 -1.30 11.62
CA LEU A 305 21.83 -1.70 10.58
C LEU A 305 22.41 -1.65 9.15
N HIS A 306 23.67 -1.25 8.98
CA HIS A 306 24.29 -0.94 7.68
C HIS A 306 23.47 0.03 6.82
N LYS A 307 22.89 1.05 7.44
CA LYS A 307 22.15 2.12 6.75
C LYS A 307 22.97 3.41 6.80
N PRO A 308 23.54 3.87 5.67
CA PRO A 308 24.63 4.85 5.66
C PRO A 308 24.14 6.31 5.69
N GLN A 309 23.08 6.60 6.44
CA GLN A 309 22.53 7.96 6.55
C GLN A 309 22.89 8.61 7.88
N THR A 310 22.94 9.93 7.86
CA THR A 310 23.03 10.79 9.04
C THR A 310 21.70 11.50 9.29
N ASN A 311 21.52 11.97 10.52
CA ASN A 311 20.35 12.78 10.88
C ASN A 311 20.30 14.10 10.09
N GLU A 312 21.47 14.66 9.75
CA GLU A 312 21.57 15.91 9.00
C GLU A 312 21.15 15.73 7.54
N GLU A 313 21.52 14.62 6.89
CA GLU A 313 21.06 14.29 5.53
C GLU A 313 19.53 14.10 5.46
N VAL A 314 18.93 13.51 6.51
CA VAL A 314 17.46 13.40 6.60
C VAL A 314 16.83 14.78 6.65
N ILE A 315 17.35 15.69 7.47
CA ILE A 315 16.82 17.05 7.62
C ILE A 315 16.96 17.81 6.31
N GLN A 316 18.14 17.81 5.70
CA GLN A 316 18.41 18.47 4.42
C GLN A 316 17.47 17.98 3.31
N LEU A 317 17.26 16.66 3.21
CA LEU A 317 16.33 16.10 2.24
C LEU A 317 14.89 16.54 2.51
N VAL A 318 14.43 16.46 3.76
CA VAL A 318 13.06 16.83 4.11
C VAL A 318 12.82 18.32 3.85
N ASP A 319 13.74 19.20 4.27
CA ASP A 319 13.66 20.64 3.99
C ASP A 319 13.52 20.92 2.49
N ALA A 320 14.38 20.30 1.67
CA ALA A 320 14.35 20.46 0.22
C ALA A 320 13.05 19.95 -0.42
N LEU A 321 12.51 18.83 0.07
CA LEU A 321 11.21 18.29 -0.36
C LEU A 321 10.07 19.23 -0.01
N LYS A 322 10.07 19.79 1.22
CA LYS A 322 9.04 20.75 1.65
C LYS A 322 9.09 22.03 0.82
N GLU A 323 10.28 22.57 0.57
CA GLU A 323 10.46 23.76 -0.27
C GLU A 323 10.02 23.53 -1.73
N ALA A 324 10.13 22.29 -2.21
CA ALA A 324 9.64 21.88 -3.53
C ALA A 324 8.12 21.60 -3.56
N GLY A 325 7.43 21.61 -2.42
CA GLY A 325 5.99 21.31 -2.34
C GLY A 325 5.65 19.81 -2.32
N ILE A 326 6.60 18.95 -1.94
CA ILE A 326 6.42 17.50 -1.87
C ILE A 326 6.22 17.09 -0.40
N ALA A 327 5.15 16.33 -0.13
CA ALA A 327 4.90 15.76 1.20
C ALA A 327 5.87 14.60 1.50
N VAL A 328 6.02 14.27 2.79
CA VAL A 328 6.88 13.18 3.24
C VAL A 328 6.13 12.14 4.06
N GLY A 329 6.48 10.86 3.84
CA GLY A 329 6.15 9.76 4.71
C GLY A 329 7.42 9.28 5.42
N ILE A 330 7.58 9.53 6.71
CA ILE A 330 8.74 9.08 7.49
C ILE A 330 8.43 7.74 8.13
N ILE A 331 9.32 6.76 7.99
CA ILE A 331 9.17 5.42 8.57
C ILE A 331 10.20 5.21 9.67
N ILE A 332 9.73 4.85 10.87
CA ILE A 332 10.53 4.49 12.05
C ILE A 332 10.38 3.00 12.33
N LEU A 333 11.50 2.33 12.60
CA LEU A 333 11.61 0.88 12.77
C LEU A 333 11.67 0.52 14.26
N LEU A 334 10.52 0.27 14.86
CA LEU A 334 10.39 -0.14 16.25
C LEU A 334 11.09 -1.48 16.49
N GLY A 335 11.66 -1.65 17.69
CA GLY A 335 12.37 -2.87 18.10
C GLY A 335 13.80 -2.98 17.60
N ALA A 336 14.20 -2.21 16.57
CA ALA A 336 15.56 -2.24 16.07
C ALA A 336 16.58 -1.83 17.14
N GLY A 337 17.64 -2.63 17.23
CA GLY A 337 18.71 -2.48 18.22
C GLY A 337 18.40 -3.11 19.58
N GLY A 338 17.22 -3.71 19.76
CA GLY A 338 16.86 -4.44 20.97
C GLY A 338 17.01 -3.61 22.25
N ASP A 339 17.28 -4.28 23.35
CA ASP A 339 17.48 -3.65 24.65
C ASP A 339 18.70 -2.72 24.73
N ARG A 340 19.77 -3.04 24.00
CA ARG A 340 21.00 -2.24 23.95
C ARG A 340 20.77 -0.80 23.51
N TYR A 341 19.94 -0.60 22.47
CA TYR A 341 19.72 0.72 21.89
C TYR A 341 18.38 1.33 22.30
N ALA A 342 17.50 0.63 23.03
CA ALA A 342 16.11 1.03 23.28
C ALA A 342 15.95 2.49 23.73
N HIS A 343 16.70 2.93 24.75
CA HIS A 343 16.63 4.30 25.26
C HIS A 343 17.14 5.34 24.25
N ARG A 344 18.31 5.08 23.63
CA ARG A 344 18.90 6.00 22.64
C ARG A 344 18.05 6.09 21.38
N HIS A 345 17.45 4.97 20.95
CA HIS A 345 16.51 4.92 19.85
C HIS A 345 15.38 5.93 20.09
N VAL A 346 14.69 5.87 21.25
CA VAL A 346 13.60 6.81 21.55
C VAL A 346 14.11 8.25 21.59
N ALA A 347 15.13 8.53 22.39
CA ALA A 347 15.61 9.90 22.63
C ALA A 347 16.12 10.57 21.34
N GLU A 348 16.93 9.88 20.55
CA GLU A 348 17.54 10.44 19.34
C GLU A 348 16.54 10.48 18.18
N THR A 349 15.62 9.52 18.07
CA THR A 349 14.50 9.61 17.11
C THR A 349 13.60 10.82 17.42
N VAL A 350 13.22 11.03 18.69
CA VAL A 350 12.40 12.20 19.08
C VAL A 350 13.14 13.51 18.77
N ALA A 351 14.44 13.58 19.07
CA ALA A 351 15.26 14.76 18.78
C ALA A 351 15.31 15.06 17.27
N LEU A 352 15.48 14.05 16.42
CA LEU A 352 15.42 14.20 14.96
C LEU A 352 14.03 14.64 14.50
N LEU A 353 12.97 13.92 14.87
CA LEU A 353 11.63 14.17 14.36
C LEU A 353 11.09 15.55 14.76
N ASN A 354 11.45 16.07 15.94
CA ASN A 354 11.07 17.42 16.37
C ASN A 354 11.80 18.54 15.59
N ARG A 355 12.87 18.22 14.85
CA ARG A 355 13.57 19.18 13.96
C ARG A 355 12.97 19.24 12.55
N LEU A 356 12.14 18.29 12.15
CA LEU A 356 11.62 18.23 10.77
C LEU A 356 10.50 19.25 10.54
N PRO A 357 10.45 19.89 9.35
CA PRO A 357 9.41 20.85 8.97
C PRO A 357 8.08 20.18 8.56
N TRP A 358 7.43 19.54 9.51
CA TRP A 358 6.16 18.85 9.28
C TRP A 358 5.05 19.78 8.76
N SER A 359 4.25 19.30 7.81
CA SER A 359 3.03 19.98 7.37
C SER A 359 1.89 19.01 7.04
N ALA A 360 0.71 19.56 6.72
CA ALA A 360 -0.46 18.77 6.36
C ALA A 360 -0.16 17.88 5.14
N GLY A 361 -0.61 16.63 5.20
CA GLY A 361 -0.33 15.63 4.17
C GLY A 361 0.94 14.81 4.41
N ASP A 362 1.73 15.12 5.43
CA ASP A 362 2.82 14.24 5.87
C ASP A 362 2.28 13.08 6.74
N ILE A 363 3.03 11.97 6.75
CA ILE A 363 2.69 10.77 7.51
C ILE A 363 3.92 10.27 8.28
N LEU A 364 3.74 10.01 9.57
CA LEU A 364 4.70 9.27 10.39
C LEU A 364 4.24 7.81 10.53
N TYR A 365 5.01 6.90 9.97
CA TYR A 365 4.82 5.46 10.05
C TYR A 365 5.68 4.84 11.12
N PHE A 366 5.09 3.92 11.88
CA PHE A 366 5.79 3.02 12.78
C PHE A 366 5.73 1.61 12.23
N SER A 367 6.87 1.11 11.75
CA SER A 367 7.05 -0.26 11.32
C SER A 367 7.69 -1.06 12.44
N GLU A 368 7.13 -2.22 12.77
CA GLU A 368 7.79 -3.14 13.72
C GLU A 368 8.87 -3.94 12.99
N LEU A 369 10.00 -4.20 13.67
CA LEU A 369 10.96 -5.18 13.21
C LEU A 369 10.42 -6.58 13.51
N ILE A 370 10.07 -7.32 12.47
CA ILE A 370 9.36 -8.60 12.60
C ILE A 370 10.26 -9.73 12.10
N GLU A 371 10.56 -10.70 12.96
CA GLU A 371 11.22 -11.94 12.58
C GLU A 371 10.20 -12.89 11.87
N PRO A 372 10.59 -13.61 10.80
CA PRO A 372 11.93 -13.76 10.23
C PRO A 372 12.32 -12.71 9.16
N PHE A 373 11.50 -11.68 8.94
CA PHE A 373 11.71 -10.68 7.87
C PHE A 373 12.82 -9.67 8.16
N ALA A 374 13.65 -9.93 9.16
CA ALA A 374 14.75 -9.07 9.59
C ALA A 374 16.08 -9.42 8.90
N GLY A 375 16.09 -10.24 7.86
CA GLY A 375 17.31 -10.64 7.14
C GLY A 375 18.47 -11.08 8.04
N GLU A 376 19.65 -10.50 7.81
CA GLU A 376 20.87 -10.80 8.56
C GLU A 376 20.86 -10.21 9.99
N TYR A 377 19.97 -9.26 10.28
CA TYR A 377 19.89 -8.57 11.58
C TYR A 377 19.75 -9.55 12.73
N THR A 378 18.88 -10.55 12.64
CA THR A 378 18.59 -11.47 13.74
C THR A 378 19.86 -12.19 14.21
N GLN A 379 20.66 -12.66 13.24
CA GLN A 379 21.92 -13.34 13.52
C GLN A 379 22.95 -12.37 14.10
N MET A 380 23.12 -11.19 13.51
CA MET A 380 24.04 -10.15 14.00
C MET A 380 23.70 -9.68 15.41
N ALA A 381 22.41 -9.48 15.72
CA ALA A 381 21.94 -9.08 17.03
C ALA A 381 22.26 -10.16 18.07
N LYS A 382 22.02 -11.43 17.73
CA LYS A 382 22.35 -12.57 18.60
C LYS A 382 23.85 -12.68 18.87
N GLU A 383 24.69 -12.58 17.84
CA GLU A 383 26.16 -12.60 17.97
C GLU A 383 26.68 -11.42 18.79
N ALA A 384 26.06 -10.25 18.62
CA ALA A 384 26.37 -9.07 19.40
C ALA A 384 25.83 -9.16 20.84
N GLY A 385 25.04 -10.16 21.22
CA GLY A 385 24.42 -10.29 22.55
C GLY A 385 23.33 -9.25 22.82
N ILE A 386 22.59 -8.83 21.78
CA ILE A 386 21.46 -7.91 21.87
C ILE A 386 20.18 -8.73 22.02
N ARG A 387 19.38 -8.44 23.04
CA ARG A 387 18.10 -9.12 23.24
C ARG A 387 17.00 -8.39 22.46
N PRO A 388 16.17 -9.10 21.66
CA PRO A 388 15.02 -8.49 20.99
C PRO A 388 14.02 -7.88 21.98
N LEU A 389 13.35 -6.81 21.56
CA LEU A 389 12.22 -6.26 22.31
C LEU A 389 10.98 -7.14 22.09
N SER A 390 10.21 -7.37 23.15
CA SER A 390 8.88 -7.99 23.04
C SER A 390 7.88 -7.07 22.33
N PRO A 391 6.75 -7.59 21.81
CA PRO A 391 5.68 -6.76 21.24
C PRO A 391 5.18 -5.68 22.21
N GLU A 392 5.13 -5.97 23.51
CA GLU A 392 4.75 -4.98 24.53
C GLU A 392 5.80 -3.87 24.67
N GLN A 393 7.08 -4.22 24.64
CA GLN A 393 8.18 -3.25 24.67
C GLN A 393 8.21 -2.38 23.41
N MET A 394 7.93 -2.93 22.23
CA MET A 394 7.79 -2.13 20.99
C MET A 394 6.60 -1.18 21.05
N ARG A 395 5.45 -1.63 21.60
CA ARG A 395 4.30 -0.74 21.85
C ARG A 395 4.63 0.37 22.85
N ALA A 396 5.40 0.06 23.91
CA ALA A 396 5.87 1.08 24.85
C ALA A 396 6.82 2.08 24.18
N GLN A 397 7.79 1.60 23.40
CA GLN A 397 8.71 2.43 22.62
C GLN A 397 7.96 3.39 21.70
N ARG A 398 6.93 2.92 20.99
CA ARG A 398 6.06 3.78 20.18
C ARG A 398 5.37 4.85 21.01
N ARG A 399 4.74 4.48 22.13
CA ARG A 399 4.03 5.41 23.01
C ARG A 399 4.95 6.50 23.54
N GLU A 400 6.17 6.14 23.93
CA GLU A 400 7.18 7.09 24.42
C GLU A 400 7.60 8.09 23.33
N ILE A 401 7.82 7.62 22.10
CA ILE A 401 8.08 8.50 20.96
C ILE A 401 6.88 9.42 20.75
N GLU A 402 5.68 8.87 20.55
CA GLU A 402 4.46 9.65 20.26
C GLU A 402 4.15 10.70 21.33
N ALA A 403 4.34 10.37 22.62
CA ALA A 403 4.12 11.30 23.74
C ALA A 403 5.11 12.47 23.77
N SER A 404 6.27 12.33 23.11
CA SER A 404 7.35 13.32 23.11
C SER A 404 7.43 14.14 21.81
N LEU A 405 6.52 13.89 20.85
CA LEU A 405 6.50 14.58 19.56
C LEU A 405 5.56 15.78 19.53
N HIS A 406 6.05 16.88 18.97
CA HIS A 406 5.29 18.11 18.74
C HIS A 406 4.91 18.21 17.27
N LEU A 407 3.93 17.42 16.82
CA LEU A 407 3.49 17.45 15.43
C LEU A 407 2.35 18.46 15.22
N PRO A 408 2.38 19.26 14.15
CA PRO A 408 1.28 20.16 13.82
C PRO A 408 0.03 19.38 13.39
N ARG A 409 -1.11 20.07 13.40
CA ARG A 409 -2.39 19.51 12.94
C ARG A 409 -2.28 19.12 11.46
N GLY A 410 -2.81 17.93 11.12
CA GLY A 410 -2.84 17.43 9.75
C GLY A 410 -1.73 16.45 9.39
N VAL A 411 -0.74 16.24 10.28
CA VAL A 411 0.22 15.14 10.17
C VAL A 411 -0.43 13.86 10.67
N GLN A 412 -0.40 12.81 9.86
CA GLN A 412 -0.98 11.53 10.21
C GLN A 412 0.05 10.64 10.92
N ARG A 413 -0.43 9.77 11.80
CA ARG A 413 0.36 8.71 12.45
C ARG A 413 -0.27 7.38 12.14
N ALA A 414 0.51 6.41 11.68
CA ALA A 414 -0.02 5.12 11.26
C ALA A 414 0.93 3.96 11.55
N THR A 415 0.37 2.78 11.77
CA THR A 415 1.15 1.53 11.81
C THR A 415 1.49 1.10 10.39
N TYR A 416 2.71 0.62 10.19
CA TYR A 416 3.16 -0.01 8.96
C TYR A 416 3.56 -1.45 9.25
N ASP A 417 2.58 -2.35 9.23
CA ASP A 417 2.85 -3.78 9.38
C ASP A 417 3.09 -4.41 8.00
N ILE A 418 4.36 -4.71 7.73
CA ILE A 418 4.81 -5.24 6.43
C ILE A 418 4.16 -6.58 6.07
N ARG A 419 3.67 -7.34 7.05
CA ARG A 419 3.02 -8.64 6.82
C ARG A 419 1.63 -8.49 6.21
N GLU A 420 1.01 -7.31 6.34
CA GLU A 420 -0.31 -7.03 5.77
C GLU A 420 -0.27 -6.81 4.26
N PHE A 421 0.94 -6.61 3.73
CA PHE A 421 1.09 -6.23 2.34
C PHE A 421 0.87 -7.42 1.42
N VAL A 422 -0.17 -7.26 0.61
CA VAL A 422 -0.42 -7.98 -0.64
C VAL A 422 -0.81 -6.92 -1.67
N TYR A 423 -0.27 -7.03 -2.88
CA TYR A 423 -0.48 -6.05 -3.94
C TYR A 423 -1.67 -6.40 -4.83
#